data_AF-A0A969DDU5-F1
#
_entry.id   AF-A0A969DDU5-F1
#
_cell.length_a   1.000
_cell.length_b   1.000
_cell.length_c   1.000
_cell.angle_alpha   90.00
_cell.angle_beta   90.00
_cell.angle_gamma   90.00
#
_symmetry.space_group_name_H-M   'P 1'
#
loop_
_entity.id
_entity.type
_entity.pdbx_description
1 polymer ?
#
loop_
_entity_poly.entity_id
_entity_poly.type
_entity_poly.pdbx_seq_one_letter_code
_entity_poly.pdbx_strand_id
1 'polypeptide(L)'
;MTGQELRQILLDKWGRSYDVQLRRTMGKLFLQVMWKYLEQASFPLTETEYLEHLDSIGSYLDGMGGSQQVREFIQDTRERPRLGKAVSVPLDLGERTSEWIL
;
A
#
# COMPACT_ATOMS: atom_id res chain seq x y z
N MET A 1 -8.21 -7.68 1.12
CA MET A 1 -7.28 -7.37 2.19
C MET A 1 -7.86 -6.20 2.94
N THR A 2 -8.06 -6.33 4.24
CA THR A 2 -8.55 -5.22 5.08
C THR A 2 -7.42 -4.24 5.40
N GLY A 3 -7.76 -3.04 5.88
CA GLY A 3 -6.76 -2.07 6.33
C GLY A 3 -5.89 -2.60 7.48
N GLN A 4 -6.45 -3.43 8.36
CA GLN A 4 -5.70 -4.06 9.45
C GLN A 4 -4.68 -5.06 8.93
N GLU A 5 -5.04 -5.91 7.96
CA GLU A 5 -4.10 -6.85 7.35
C GLU A 5 -2.94 -6.11 6.65
N LEU A 6 -3.26 -5.02 5.94
CA LEU A 6 -2.24 -4.21 5.29
C LEU A 6 -1.30 -3.56 6.31
N ARG A 7 -1.83 -2.97 7.39
CA ARG A 7 -1.02 -2.44 8.50
C ARG A 7 -0.10 -3.51 9.07
N GLN A 8 -0.62 -4.72 9.30
CA GLN A 8 0.14 -5.81 9.89
C GLN A 8 1.30 -6.25 8.97
N ILE A 9 1.07 -6.34 7.66
CA ILE A 9 2.12 -6.65 6.67
C ILE A 9 3.26 -5.63 6.74
N LEU A 10 2.93 -4.33 6.86
CA LEU A 10 3.93 -3.25 6.96
C LEU A 10 4.71 -3.32 8.27
N LEU A 11 4.01 -3.57 9.39
CA LEU A 11 4.61 -3.73 10.72
C LEU A 11 5.53 -4.96 10.78
N ASP A 12 5.08 -6.11 10.28
CA ASP A 12 5.88 -7.34 10.28
C ASP A 12 7.15 -7.17 9.43
N LYS A 13 7.05 -6.48 8.29
CA LYS A 13 8.18 -6.32 7.38
C LYS A 13 9.20 -5.29 7.86
N TRP A 14 8.73 -4.13 8.35
CA TRP A 14 9.59 -2.97 8.58
C TRP A 14 9.44 -2.34 9.97
N GLY A 15 8.56 -2.87 10.82
CA GLY A 15 8.36 -2.42 12.21
C GLY A 15 7.69 -1.06 12.35
N ARG A 16 7.05 -0.55 11.28
CA ARG A 16 6.40 0.77 11.24
C ARG A 16 5.10 0.74 10.44
N SER A 17 4.14 1.56 10.85
CA SER A 17 2.86 1.71 10.18
C SER A 17 2.98 2.74 9.04
N TYR A 18 3.66 2.36 7.95
CA TYR A 18 3.89 3.25 6.81
C TYR A 18 2.59 3.68 6.13
N ASP A 19 2.59 4.89 5.57
CA ASP A 19 1.59 5.34 4.59
C ASP A 19 1.77 4.59 3.27
N VAL A 20 0.67 4.44 2.54
CA VAL A 20 0.65 3.81 1.23
C VAL A 20 -0.20 4.62 0.26
N GLN A 21 0.19 4.62 -1.01
CA GLN A 21 -0.53 5.38 -2.04
C GLN A 21 -0.64 4.54 -3.31
N LEU A 22 -1.80 4.57 -3.95
CA LEU A 22 -1.94 4.05 -5.31
C LEU A 22 -1.50 5.12 -6.32
N ARG A 23 -0.58 4.77 -7.21
CA ARG A 23 -0.06 5.69 -8.22
C ARG A 23 -0.03 5.03 -9.60
N ARG A 24 -0.59 5.73 -10.59
CA ARG A 24 -0.50 5.33 -12.00
C ARG A 24 0.63 6.08 -12.70
N THR A 25 1.48 5.36 -13.43
CA THR A 25 2.54 5.95 -14.26
C THR A 25 2.75 5.11 -15.51
N MET A 26 2.84 5.76 -16.67
CA MET A 26 3.03 5.10 -17.98
C MET A 26 2.07 3.92 -18.21
N GLY A 27 0.80 4.08 -17.84
CA GLY A 27 -0.24 3.06 -17.99
C GLY A 27 -0.25 1.96 -16.93
N LYS A 28 0.78 1.87 -16.07
CA LYS A 28 0.90 0.86 -15.00
C LYS A 28 0.47 1.42 -13.65
N LEU A 29 -0.15 0.59 -12.82
CA LEU A 29 -0.53 0.94 -11.45
C LEU A 29 0.49 0.37 -10.46
N PHE A 30 0.76 1.13 -9.40
CA PHE A 30 1.67 0.75 -8.34
C PHE A 30 1.05 1.04 -6.99
N LEU A 31 1.26 0.16 -6.02
CA LEU A 31 1.15 0.50 -4.61
C LEU A 31 2.51 1.02 -4.15
N GLN A 32 2.57 2.28 -3.73
CA GLN A 32 3.76 2.90 -3.21
C GLN A 32 3.71 2.90 -1.68
N VAL A 33 4.62 2.17 -1.04
CA VAL A 33 4.83 2.30 0.40
C VAL A 33 5.72 3.51 0.63
N MET A 34 5.12 4.55 1.20
CA MET A 34 5.77 5.84 1.44
C MET A 34 6.71 5.75 2.64
N TRP A 35 7.61 6.71 2.78
CA TRP A 35 8.56 6.75 3.90
C TRP A 35 7.98 7.38 5.17
N LYS A 36 6.81 8.01 5.07
CA LYS A 36 6.08 8.54 6.23
C LYS A 36 5.33 7.41 6.91
N TYR A 37 5.24 7.43 8.24
CA TYR A 37 4.56 6.40 9.02
C TYR A 37 3.84 7.02 10.23
N LEU A 38 2.78 6.36 10.69
CA LEU A 38 1.87 6.85 11.73
C LEU A 38 2.60 7.28 13.02
N GLU A 39 3.66 6.58 13.39
CA GLU A 39 4.42 6.85 14.61
C GLU A 39 5.27 8.14 14.54
N GLN A 40 5.29 8.87 13.40
CA GLN A 40 5.94 10.17 13.29
C GLN A 40 5.02 11.28 13.83
N ALA A 41 5.56 12.18 14.65
CA ALA A 41 4.80 13.32 15.20
C ALA A 41 4.17 14.24 14.13
N SER A 42 4.77 14.30 12.94
CA SER A 42 4.29 15.10 11.80
C SER A 42 3.51 14.27 10.77
N PHE A 43 3.04 13.08 11.13
CA PHE A 43 2.18 12.29 10.26
C PHE A 43 0.83 13.01 10.08
N PRO A 44 0.29 13.10 8.84
CA PRO A 44 -0.84 13.98 8.55
C PRO A 44 -2.20 13.41 8.95
N LEU A 45 -2.29 12.11 9.27
CA LEU A 45 -3.53 11.43 9.62
C LEU A 45 -3.53 11.01 11.08
N THR A 46 -4.71 11.00 11.70
CA THR A 46 -4.94 10.30 12.97
C THR A 46 -4.91 8.78 12.78
N GLU A 47 -4.86 8.00 13.87
CA GLU A 47 -4.87 6.53 13.78
C GLU A 47 -6.15 6.00 13.09
N THR A 48 -7.30 6.61 13.37
CA THR A 48 -8.57 6.23 12.73
C THR A 48 -8.55 6.53 11.24
N GLU A 49 -8.19 7.76 10.84
CA GLU A 49 -8.11 8.14 9.43
C GLU A 49 -7.07 7.31 8.67
N TYR A 50 -5.96 6.95 9.32
CA TYR A 50 -4.96 6.05 8.76
C TYR A 50 -5.53 4.67 8.48
N LEU A 51 -6.26 4.07 9.43
CA LEU A 51 -6.88 2.76 9.23
C LEU A 51 -7.97 2.80 8.15
N GLU A 52 -8.79 3.85 8.10
CA GLU A 52 -9.79 4.06 7.04
C GLU A 52 -9.13 4.20 5.67
N HIS A 53 -8.02 4.95 5.58
CA HIS A 53 -7.22 5.07 4.38
C HIS A 53 -6.66 3.71 3.92
N LEU A 54 -6.08 2.94 4.84
CA LEU A 54 -5.59 1.59 4.53
C LEU A 54 -6.72 0.65 4.08
N ASP A 55 -7.90 0.77 4.66
CA ASP A 55 -9.06 -0.07 4.31
C ASP A 55 -9.59 0.25 2.91
N SER A 56 -9.62 1.54 2.55
CA SER A 56 -9.91 1.97 1.18
C SER A 56 -8.91 1.37 0.19
N ILE A 57 -7.61 1.50 0.46
CA ILE A 57 -6.55 0.92 -0.38
C ILE A 57 -6.67 -0.61 -0.46
N GLY A 58 -6.91 -1.28 0.67
CA GLY A 58 -7.11 -2.72 0.75
C GLY A 58 -8.31 -3.20 -0.07
N SER A 59 -9.41 -2.45 -0.04
CA SER A 59 -10.61 -2.70 -0.84
C SER A 59 -10.33 -2.58 -2.34
N TYR A 60 -9.59 -1.55 -2.76
CA TYR A 60 -9.15 -1.42 -4.16
C TYR A 60 -8.29 -2.60 -4.59
N LEU A 61 -7.31 -3.00 -3.76
CA LEU A 61 -6.42 -4.12 -4.04
C LEU A 61 -7.18 -5.45 -4.16
N ASP A 62 -8.23 -5.66 -3.37
CA ASP A 62 -9.10 -6.83 -3.52
C ASP A 62 -9.93 -6.78 -4.80
N GLY A 63 -10.57 -5.65 -5.09
CA GLY A 63 -11.43 -5.50 -6.27
C GLY A 63 -10.69 -5.81 -7.59
N MET A 64 -9.39 -5.48 -7.64
CA MET A 64 -8.53 -5.76 -8.78
C MET A 64 -7.72 -7.06 -8.67
N GLY A 65 -7.86 -7.84 -7.59
CA GLY A 65 -7.11 -9.08 -7.37
C GLY A 65 -5.62 -8.92 -7.05
N GLY A 66 -5.17 -7.73 -6.68
CA GLY A 66 -3.76 -7.40 -6.37
C GLY A 66 -3.31 -7.72 -4.94
N SER A 67 -4.23 -8.07 -4.03
CA SER A 67 -3.93 -8.33 -2.61
C SER A 67 -2.81 -9.36 -2.38
N GLN A 68 -2.85 -10.49 -3.10
CA GLN A 68 -1.84 -11.55 -2.96
C GLN A 68 -0.47 -11.07 -3.46
N GLN A 69 -0.42 -10.42 -4.62
CA GLN A 69 0.81 -9.87 -5.21
C GLN A 69 1.48 -8.88 -4.26
N VAL A 70 0.71 -8.01 -3.61
CA VAL A 70 1.25 -7.06 -2.62
C VAL A 70 1.88 -7.78 -1.44
N ARG A 71 1.20 -8.79 -0.88
CA ARG A 71 1.71 -9.57 0.24
C ARG A 71 3.04 -10.26 -0.12
N GLU A 72 3.08 -10.96 -1.26
CA GLU A 72 4.27 -11.67 -1.73
C GLU A 72 5.44 -10.71 -2.00
N PHE A 73 5.18 -9.60 -2.70
CA PHE A 73 6.22 -8.61 -3.00
C PHE A 73 6.81 -8.00 -1.72
N ILE A 74 5.98 -7.59 -0.77
CA ILE A 74 6.46 -6.98 0.49
C ILE A 74 7.26 -8.00 1.30
N GLN A 75 6.82 -9.27 1.34
CA GLN A 75 7.54 -10.33 2.03
C GLN A 75 8.93 -10.58 1.42
N ASP A 76 9.04 -10.65 0.09
CA ASP A 76 10.29 -10.98 -0.60
C ASP A 76 11.27 -9.80 -0.73
N THR A 77 10.75 -8.58 -0.92
CA THR A 77 11.60 -7.42 -1.24
C THR A 77 12.61 -7.11 -0.14
N ARG A 78 13.84 -6.76 -0.53
CA ARG A 78 14.88 -6.24 0.38
C ARG A 78 14.84 -4.71 0.49
N GLU A 79 14.01 -4.06 -0.32
CA GLU A 79 13.86 -2.61 -0.25
C GLU A 79 13.18 -2.17 1.04
N ARG A 80 13.46 -0.92 1.42
CA ARG A 80 12.85 -0.26 2.59
C ARG A 80 12.44 1.15 2.20
N PRO A 81 11.27 1.64 2.65
CA PRO A 81 10.90 3.04 2.46
C PRO A 81 11.93 3.95 3.15
N ARG A 82 12.44 4.95 2.44
CA ARG A 82 13.42 5.91 2.96
C ARG A 82 13.09 7.31 2.45
N LEU A 83 13.60 8.35 3.12
CA LEU A 83 13.29 9.74 2.77
C LEU A 83 13.46 10.00 1.26
N GLY A 84 12.37 10.39 0.60
CA GLY A 84 12.34 10.66 -0.84
C GLY A 84 12.27 9.43 -1.76
N LYS A 85 12.29 8.20 -1.23
CA LYS A 85 12.17 6.95 -2.01
C LYS A 85 11.14 6.01 -1.40
N ALA A 86 10.02 5.85 -2.10
CA ALA A 86 9.01 4.85 -1.81
C ALA A 86 9.44 3.46 -2.31
N VAL A 87 8.94 2.40 -1.66
CA VAL A 87 8.95 1.05 -2.23
C VAL A 87 7.75 0.94 -3.15
N SER A 88 7.97 0.70 -4.45
CA SER A 88 6.89 0.65 -5.43
C SER A 88 6.60 -0.80 -5.82
N VAL A 89 5.46 -1.30 -5.35
CA VAL A 89 4.94 -2.62 -5.70
C VAL A 89 4.22 -2.49 -7.05
N PRO A 90 4.73 -3.11 -8.12
CA PRO A 90 3.99 -3.15 -9.38
C PRO A 90 2.72 -3.97 -9.18
N LEU A 91 1.59 -3.44 -9.65
CA LEU A 91 0.32 -4.14 -9.61
C LEU A 91 0.00 -4.60 -11.02
N ASP A 92 -0.02 -5.93 -11.22
CA ASP A 92 -0.46 -6.51 -12.49
C ASP A 92 -1.98 -6.65 -12.43
N LEU A 93 -2.62 -5.90 -13.30
CA LEU A 93 -4.02 -5.57 -13.22
C LEU A 93 -4.90 -6.55 -14.01
N GLY A 94 -4.30 -7.53 -14.69
CA GLY A 94 -4.99 -8.46 -15.59
C GLY A 94 -5.98 -7.75 -16.54
N GLU A 95 -6.99 -8.47 -17.03
CA GLU A 95 -8.09 -7.89 -17.82
C GLU A 95 -9.23 -7.29 -16.95
N ARG A 96 -9.16 -7.37 -15.62
CA ARG A 96 -10.30 -7.11 -14.69
C ARG A 96 -10.40 -5.67 -14.17
N THR A 97 -9.67 -4.74 -14.76
CA THR A 97 -9.45 -3.39 -14.18
C THR A 97 -10.52 -2.35 -14.49
N SER A 98 -11.34 -2.59 -15.51
CA SER A 98 -12.24 -1.55 -16.03
C SER A 98 -13.39 -1.15 -15.09
N GLU A 99 -13.65 -1.93 -14.03
CA GLU A 99 -14.85 -1.80 -13.20
C GLU A 99 -14.63 -1.00 -11.89
N TRP A 100 -13.37 -0.75 -11.50
CA TRP A 100 -13.03 -0.22 -10.16
C TRP A 100 -12.35 1.14 -10.17
N ILE A 101 -12.06 1.67 -11.37
CA ILE A 101 -11.48 3.00 -11.57
C ILE A 101 -12.56 3.90 -12.18
N LEU A 102 -13.44 4.43 -11.34
CA LEU A 102 -14.34 5.55 -11.64
C LEU A 102 -13.98 6.75 -10.77
#